data_AF-A0A2S5DM32-F1
#
_entry.id   AF-A0A2S5DM32-F1
#
_cell.length_a   1.000
_cell.length_b   1.000
_cell.length_c   1.000
_cell.angle_alpha   90.00
_cell.angle_beta   90.00
_cell.angle_gamma   90.00
#
_symmetry.space_group_name_H-M   'P 1'
#
loop_
_entity.id
_entity.type
_entity.pdbx_description
1 polymer ?
#
loop_
_entity_poly.entity_id
_entity_poly.type
_entity_poly.pdbx_seq_one_letter_code
_entity_poly.pdbx_strand_id
1 'polypeptide(L)'
;MVLDKLSKGLFERWLEIEAAAGKPLKQTLDEINAACGTAYRHNWPAKMAEAGYSLERIPVAVRRHMMRTVLPAELSARGVTVSPQIVEQLIKALT
;
A
#
# COMPACT_ATOMS: atom_id res chain seq x y z
N MET A 1 -18.50 8.25 19.08
CA MET A 1 -17.64 8.21 17.88
C MET A 1 -16.77 6.98 17.97
N VAL A 2 -17.07 5.94 17.20
CA VAL A 2 -16.27 4.68 17.16
C VAL A 2 -15.34 4.77 15.94
N LEU A 3 -14.33 5.63 16.03
CA LEU A 3 -13.22 5.69 15.07
C LEU A 3 -11.89 5.22 15.71
N ASP A 4 -11.97 4.60 16.88
CA ASP A 4 -10.83 4.23 17.73
C ASP A 4 -10.50 2.72 17.71
N LYS A 5 -10.58 2.10 16.53
CA LYS A 5 -9.91 0.82 16.26
C LYS A 5 -9.11 0.95 14.98
N LEU A 6 -7.90 1.50 15.11
CA LEU A 6 -6.73 1.31 14.24
C LEU A 6 -7.08 0.92 12.80
N SER A 7 -7.57 1.86 11.99
CA SER A 7 -7.56 1.63 10.54
C SER A 7 -6.09 1.54 10.13
N LYS A 8 -5.63 0.34 9.77
CA LYS A 8 -4.27 0.09 9.26
C LYS A 8 -3.87 1.17 8.25
N GLY A 9 -2.65 1.70 8.37
CA GLY A 9 -2.11 2.66 7.41
C GLY A 9 -1.92 2.05 6.03
N LEU A 10 -1.63 2.89 5.02
CA LEU A 10 -1.45 2.46 3.62
C LEU A 10 -0.51 1.24 3.48
N PHE A 11 0.64 1.29 4.16
CA PHE A 11 1.65 0.24 4.11
C PHE A 11 1.14 -1.08 4.71
N GLU A 12 0.55 -1.02 5.90
CA GLU A 12 0.04 -2.19 6.62
C GLU A 12 -1.10 -2.84 5.83
N ARG A 13 -1.99 -2.02 5.26
CA ARG A 13 -3.10 -2.50 4.46
C ARG A 13 -2.64 -3.12 3.15
N TRP A 14 -1.66 -2.52 2.49
CA TRP A 14 -1.05 -3.08 1.30
C TRP A 14 -0.44 -4.46 1.59
N LEU A 15 0.38 -4.58 2.64
CA LEU A 15 0.97 -5.88 3.02
C LEU A 15 -0.08 -6.95 3.30
N GLU A 16 -1.17 -6.59 3.97
CA GLU A 16 -2.28 -7.52 4.24
C GLU A 16 -2.93 -8.01 2.95
N ILE A 17 -3.16 -7.14 1.97
CA ILE A 17 -3.76 -7.52 0.68
C ILE A 17 -2.81 -8.46 -0.09
N GLU A 18 -1.52 -8.14 -0.17
CA GLU A 18 -0.55 -8.99 -0.87
C GLU A 18 -0.41 -10.37 -0.18
N ALA A 19 -0.42 -10.39 1.16
CA ALA A 19 -0.40 -11.63 1.93
C ALA A 19 -1.69 -12.46 1.74
N ALA A 20 -2.86 -11.80 1.71
CA ALA A 20 -4.15 -12.46 1.44
C ALA A 20 -4.23 -13.02 0.01
N ALA A 21 -3.50 -12.44 -0.93
CA ALA A 21 -3.32 -12.98 -2.28
C ALA A 21 -2.33 -14.17 -2.34
N GLY A 22 -1.79 -14.61 -1.19
CA GLY A 22 -0.87 -15.75 -1.09
C GLY A 22 0.55 -15.44 -1.50
N LYS A 23 0.92 -14.16 -1.70
CA LYS A 23 2.29 -13.80 -2.09
C LYS A 23 3.24 -13.84 -0.88
N PRO A 24 4.38 -14.55 -0.97
CA PRO A 24 5.42 -14.48 0.04
C PRO A 24 6.01 -13.07 0.11
N LEU A 25 6.39 -12.62 1.31
CA LEU A 25 6.98 -11.29 1.51
C LEU A 25 8.14 -11.01 0.55
N LYS A 26 9.01 -11.99 0.31
CA LYS A 26 10.13 -11.85 -0.65
C LYS A 26 9.63 -11.47 -2.04
N GLN A 27 8.62 -12.16 -2.56
CA GLN A 27 8.05 -11.87 -3.88
C GLN A 27 7.44 -10.46 -3.91
N THR A 28 6.67 -10.09 -2.89
CA THR A 28 6.09 -8.75 -2.77
C THR A 28 7.16 -7.65 -2.79
N LEU A 29 8.29 -7.88 -2.11
CA LEU A 29 9.42 -6.96 -2.11
C LEU A 29 10.13 -6.89 -3.46
N ASP A 30 10.34 -8.03 -4.12
CA ASP A 30 10.97 -8.09 -5.43
C ASP A 30 10.12 -7.36 -6.49
N GLU A 31 8.80 -7.53 -6.46
CA GLU A 31 7.85 -6.84 -7.34
C GLU A 31 7.87 -5.32 -7.14
N ILE A 32 7.77 -4.83 -5.90
CA ILE A 32 7.78 -3.37 -5.65
C ILE A 32 9.16 -2.75 -5.90
N ASN A 33 10.24 -3.49 -5.65
CA ASN A 33 11.60 -3.07 -5.97
C ASN A 33 11.76 -2.88 -7.48
N ALA A 34 11.32 -3.87 -8.27
CA ALA A 34 11.35 -3.79 -9.72
C ALA A 34 10.46 -2.66 -10.26
N ALA A 35 9.26 -2.49 -9.72
CA ALA A 35 8.31 -1.48 -10.18
C ALA A 35 8.73 -0.04 -9.83
N CYS A 36 9.40 0.15 -8.69
CA CYS A 36 9.70 1.48 -8.14
C CYS A 36 11.19 1.84 -8.15
N GLY A 37 12.08 0.96 -8.64
CA GLY A 37 13.53 1.17 -8.62
C GLY A 37 14.11 1.22 -7.20
N THR A 38 13.54 0.43 -6.29
CA THR A 38 13.96 0.40 -4.87
C THR A 38 14.70 -0.89 -4.52
N ALA A 39 15.26 -0.97 -3.31
CA ALA A 39 16.04 -2.11 -2.83
C ALA A 39 15.63 -2.53 -1.40
N TYR A 40 14.33 -2.55 -1.13
CA TYR A 40 13.78 -3.02 0.14
C TYR A 40 14.11 -4.48 0.39
N ARG A 41 14.38 -4.79 1.66
CA ARG A 41 14.75 -6.13 2.13
C ARG A 41 13.70 -6.67 3.09
N HIS A 42 13.85 -7.93 3.49
CA HIS A 42 12.92 -8.63 4.39
C HIS A 42 12.63 -7.89 5.71
N ASN A 43 13.54 -7.02 6.18
CA ASN A 43 13.36 -6.23 7.40
C ASN A 43 12.62 -4.90 7.17
N TRP A 44 12.20 -4.57 5.95
CA TRP A 44 11.47 -3.34 5.66
C TRP A 44 10.18 -3.20 6.49
N PRO A 45 9.35 -4.23 6.69
CA PRO A 45 8.19 -4.14 7.58
C PRO A 45 8.55 -3.76 9.02
N ALA A 46 9.63 -4.33 9.57
CA ALA A 46 10.11 -3.99 10.91
C ALA A 46 10.56 -2.52 10.98
N LYS A 47 11.32 -2.05 9.99
CA LYS A 47 11.73 -0.63 9.89
C LYS A 47 10.56 0.33 9.76
N MET A 48 9.50 -0.06 9.05
CA MET A 48 8.29 0.74 8.95
C MET A 48 7.55 0.81 10.28
N ALA A 49 7.47 -0.29 11.03
CA ALA A 49 6.90 -0.31 12.37
C ALA A 49 7.69 0.58 13.35
N GLU A 50 9.02 0.49 13.35
CA GLU A 50 9.90 1.37 14.14
C GLU A 50 9.71 2.85 13.80
N ALA A 51 9.41 3.16 12.54
CA ALA A 51 9.15 4.51 12.06
C ALA A 51 7.68 4.96 12.25
N GLY A 52 6.86 4.20 12.98
CA GLY A 52 5.44 4.51 13.20
C GLY A 52 4.63 4.56 11.91
N TYR A 53 5.02 3.78 10.90
CA TYR A 53 4.40 3.74 9.57
C TYR A 53 4.37 5.08 8.83
N SER A 54 5.32 5.98 9.12
CA SER A 54 5.39 7.30 8.49
C SER A 54 5.48 7.21 6.96
N LEU A 55 4.45 7.76 6.30
CA LEU A 55 4.38 7.81 4.84
C LEU A 55 5.45 8.73 4.23
N GLU A 56 5.89 9.75 4.96
CA GLU A 56 6.90 10.72 4.49
C GLU A 56 8.25 10.05 4.17
N ARG A 57 8.55 8.95 4.85
CA ARG A 57 9.77 8.15 4.62
C ARG A 57 9.66 7.19 3.44
N ILE A 58 8.46 7.04 2.87
CA ILE A 58 8.21 6.21 1.71
C ILE A 58 8.29 7.08 0.45
N PRO A 59 9.10 6.75 -0.56
CA PRO A 59 9.13 7.48 -1.83
C PRO A 59 7.74 7.56 -2.48
N VAL A 60 7.44 8.68 -3.14
CA VAL A 60 6.15 8.92 -3.81
C VAL A 60 5.78 7.77 -4.75
N ALA A 61 6.71 7.28 -5.56
CA ALA A 61 6.47 6.17 -6.48
C ALA A 61 5.98 4.90 -5.76
N VAL A 62 6.57 4.59 -4.60
CA VAL A 62 6.21 3.43 -3.78
C VAL A 62 4.85 3.65 -3.13
N ARG A 63 4.55 4.84 -2.61
CA ARG A 63 3.20 5.19 -2.10
C ARG A 63 2.14 5.02 -3.18
N ARG A 64 2.38 5.57 -4.38
CA ARG A 64 1.48 5.43 -5.54
C ARG A 64 1.28 3.97 -5.92
N HIS A 65 2.34 3.16 -5.93
CA HIS A 65 2.25 1.73 -6.19
C HIS A 65 1.35 1.03 -5.16
N MET A 66 1.55 1.26 -3.86
CA MET A 66 0.69 0.71 -2.82
C MET A 66 -0.76 1.16 -2.95
N MET A 67 -1.01 2.43 -3.30
CA MET A 67 -2.36 2.95 -3.51
C MET A 67 -3.09 2.28 -4.67
N ARG A 68 -2.38 1.83 -5.72
CA ARG A 68 -3.00 1.08 -6.84
C ARG A 68 -3.62 -0.24 -6.38
N THR A 69 -3.07 -0.85 -5.34
CA THR A 69 -3.61 -2.07 -4.74
C THR A 69 -4.68 -1.73 -3.69
N VAL A 70 -4.36 -0.80 -2.78
CA VAL A 70 -5.22 -0.52 -1.61
C VAL A 70 -6.50 0.23 -2.00
N LEU A 71 -6.41 1.25 -2.86
CA LEU A 71 -7.55 2.12 -3.15
C LEU A 71 -8.72 1.35 -3.80
N PRO A 72 -8.52 0.53 -4.85
CA PRO A 72 -9.60 -0.27 -5.42
C PRO A 72 -10.19 -1.28 -4.44
N ALA A 73 -9.36 -1.90 -3.60
CA ALA A 73 -9.81 -2.86 -2.60
C ALA A 73 -10.70 -2.21 -1.55
N GLU A 74 -10.30 -1.03 -1.04
CA GLU A 74 -11.08 -0.26 -0.06
C GLU A 74 -12.39 0.28 -0.64
N LEU A 75 -12.38 0.75 -1.89
CA LEU A 75 -13.60 1.20 -2.57
C LEU A 75 -14.56 0.02 -2.79
N SER A 76 -14.04 -1.11 -3.27
CA SER A 76 -14.86 -2.31 -3.50
C SER A 76 -15.47 -2.86 -2.21
N ALA A 77 -14.72 -2.84 -1.10
CA ALA A 77 -15.22 -3.24 0.22
C ALA A 77 -16.39 -2.35 0.71
N ARG A 78 -16.51 -1.13 0.19
CA ARG A 78 -17.60 -0.19 0.46
C ARG A 78 -18.71 -0.23 -0.60
N GLY A 79 -18.67 -1.19 -1.52
CA GLY A 79 -19.64 -1.32 -2.62
C GLY A 79 -19.44 -0.32 -3.76
N VAL A 80 -18.28 0.36 -3.81
CA VAL A 80 -17.96 1.32 -4.86
C VAL A 80 -16.98 0.69 -5.85
N THR A 81 -17.43 0.47 -7.08
CA THR A 81 -16.55 0.04 -8.17
C THR A 81 -16.19 1.24 -9.03
N VAL A 82 -14.88 1.49 -9.17
CA VAL A 82 -14.34 2.55 -10.03
C VAL A 82 -13.49 1.93 -11.13
N SER A 83 -13.49 2.57 -12.30
CA SER A 83 -12.61 2.13 -13.38
C SER A 83 -11.14 2.40 -13.04
N PRO A 84 -10.18 1.63 -13.59
CA PRO A 84 -8.76 1.84 -13.35
C PRO A 84 -8.27 3.26 -13.70
N GLN A 85 -8.88 3.90 -14.70
CA GLN A 85 -8.54 5.27 -15.09
C GLN A 85 -8.87 6.28 -13.98
N ILE A 86 -10.01 6.11 -13.31
CA ILE A 86 -10.42 6.96 -12.18
C ILE A 86 -9.50 6.73 -10.97
N VAL A 87 -9.12 5.48 -10.71
CA VAL A 87 -8.15 5.15 -9.65
C VAL A 87 -6.83 5.89 -9.88
N GLU A 88 -6.28 5.87 -11.10
CA GLU A 88 -5.05 6.60 -11.41
C GLU A 88 -5.19 8.12 -11.26
N GLN A 89 -6.35 8.69 -11.64
CA GLN A 89 -6.60 10.11 -11.44
C GLN A 89 -6.65 10.48 -9.96
N LEU A 90 -7.31 9.67 -9.13
CA LEU A 90 -7.36 9.86 -7.69
C LEU A 90 -5.97 9.77 -7.07
N ILE A 91 -5.17 8.78 -7.46
CA ILE A 91 -3.79 8.63 -6.98
C ILE A 91 -2.96 9.87 -7.31
N LYS A 92 -3.03 10.37 -8.55
CA LYS A 92 -2.32 11.60 -8.95
C LYS A 92 -2.78 12.85 -8.18
N ALA A 93 -4.06 12.94 -7.82
CA ALA A 93 -4.56 14.07 -7.04
C ALA A 93 -4.11 14.04 -5.57
N LEU A 94 -3.83 12.85 -5.04
CA LEU A 94 -3.50 12.62 -3.63
C LEU A 94 -1.99 12.56 -3.34
N THR A 95 -1.12 12.59 -4.37
CA THR A 95 0.33 12.39 -4.24
C THR A 95 1.14 13.26 -5.19
#